data_AF-A0A1S8T1A3-F1
#
_entry.id   AF-A0A1S8T1A3-F1
#
_cell.length_a   1.000
_cell.length_b   1.000
_cell.length_c   1.000
_cell.angle_alpha   90.00
_cell.angle_beta   90.00
_cell.angle_gamma   90.00
#
_symmetry.space_group_name_H-M   'P 1'
#
loop_
_entity.id
_entity.type
_entity.pdbx_description
1 polymer ?
#
loop_
_entity_poly.entity_id
_entity_poly.type
_entity_poly.pdbx_seq_one_letter_code
_entity_poly.pdbx_strand_id
1 'polypeptide(L)' 'MDKPKRKKLKLNIKFDKGIVVCARSPSECKSCKEHCELMELSYNPFSNKDILECFKNSERKM' A
#
# COMPACT_ATOMS: atom_id res chain seq x y z
N MET A 1 14.77 14.28 -16.63
CA MET A 1 13.73 13.33 -16.23
C MET A 1 13.48 13.50 -14.75
N ASP A 2 12.35 14.08 -14.35
CA ASP A 2 12.01 14.24 -12.94
C ASP A 2 11.85 12.87 -12.27
N LYS A 3 12.65 12.61 -11.23
CA LYS A 3 12.49 11.39 -10.43
C LYS A 3 11.11 11.44 -9.75
N PRO A 4 10.32 10.35 -9.78
CA PRO A 4 9.02 10.33 -9.11
C PRO A 4 9.22 10.65 -7.62
N LYS A 5 8.50 11.66 -7.12
CA LYS A 5 8.55 12.05 -5.70
C LYS A 5 8.08 10.87 -4.87
N ARG A 6 9.02 10.26 -4.13
CA ARG A 6 8.73 9.20 -3.15
C ARG A 6 7.68 9.70 -2.17
N LYS A 7 6.65 8.90 -1.95
CA LYS A 7 5.62 9.15 -0.94
C LYS A 7 5.89 8.30 0.29
N LYS A 8 5.54 8.84 1.46
CA LYS A 8 5.64 8.14 2.75
C LYS A 8 4.24 7.75 3.24
N LEU A 9 4.13 6.59 3.85
CA LEU A 9 2.92 6.11 4.54
C LEU A 9 3.30 5.59 5.91
N LYS A 10 2.43 5.80 6.89
CA LYS A 10 2.48 5.14 8.19
C LYS A 10 1.40 4.09 8.21
N LEU A 11 1.77 2.83 8.43
CA LEU A 11 0.85 1.70 8.45
C LEU A 11 1.06 0.90 9.73
N ASN A 12 -0.04 0.43 10.30
CA ASN A 12 -0.04 -0.67 11.25
C ASN A 12 -0.05 -1.97 10.46
N ILE A 13 0.99 -2.78 10.63
CA ILE A 13 1.21 -4.03 9.90
C ILE A 13 1.11 -5.21 10.89
N LYS A 14 0.25 -6.17 10.58
CA LYS A 14 0.17 -7.45 11.30
C LYS A 14 0.92 -8.52 10.52
N PHE A 15 1.79 -9.24 11.22
CA PHE A 15 2.46 -10.42 10.71
C PHE A 15 1.84 -11.69 11.29
N ASP A 16 1.75 -12.74 10.49
CA ASP A 16 1.51 -14.12 10.93
C ASP A 16 2.57 -15.01 10.27
N LYS A 17 3.38 -15.69 11.07
CA LYS A 17 4.50 -16.55 10.59
C LYS A 17 5.41 -15.87 9.55
N GLY A 18 5.69 -14.57 9.74
CA GLY A 18 6.53 -13.77 8.84
C GLY A 18 5.82 -13.23 7.58
N ILE A 19 4.52 -13.49 7.42
CA ILE A 19 3.72 -12.99 6.29
C ILE A 19 2.86 -11.81 6.75
N VAL A 20 2.78 -10.77 5.92
CA VAL A 20 1.87 -9.63 6.17
C VAL A 20 0.43 -10.07 5.91
N VAL A 21 -0.38 -10.16 6.97
CA VAL A 21 -1.81 -10.53 6.89
C VAL A 21 -2.75 -9.33 6.99
N CYS A 22 -2.26 -8.21 7.50
CA CYS A 22 -3.00 -6.94 7.53
C CYS A 22 -2.02 -5.77 7.43
N ALA A 23 -2.35 -4.76 6.64
CA ALA A 23 -1.64 -3.49 6.60
C ALA A 23 -2.66 -2.36 6.42
N ARG A 24 -2.85 -1.52 7.43
CA ARG A 24 -3.85 -0.43 7.42
C ARG A 24 -3.27 0.86 7.96
N SER A 25 -3.79 1.99 7.48
CA SER A 25 -3.54 3.28 8.13
C SER A 25 -3.97 3.24 9.60
N PRO A 26 -3.27 3.92 10.52
CA PRO A 26 -3.62 3.91 11.95
C PRO A 26 -5.09 4.24 12.22
N SER A 27 -5.69 5.18 11.47
CA SER A 27 -7.11 5.57 11.59
C SER A 27 -8.09 4.45 11.21
N GLU A 28 -7.69 3.58 10.28
CA GLU A 28 -8.48 2.45 9.78
C GLU A 28 -8.25 1.16 10.60
N CYS A 29 -7.36 1.24 11.60
CA CYS A 29 -6.92 0.13 12.42
C CYS A 29 -7.67 0.08 13.76
N LYS A 30 -9.00 0.26 13.73
CA LYS A 30 -9.85 0.29 14.95
C LYS A 30 -9.94 -1.08 15.66
N SER A 31 -9.67 -2.16 14.92
CA SER A 31 -9.86 -3.55 15.39
C SER A 31 -8.57 -4.32 15.63
N CYS A 32 -7.39 -3.82 15.24
CA CYS A 32 -6.14 -4.50 15.54
C CYS A 32 -5.64 -4.05 16.91
N LYS A 33 -6.17 -4.68 17.96
CA LYS A 33 -5.77 -4.39 19.35
C LYS A 33 -4.46 -5.06 19.74
N GLU A 34 -4.06 -6.15 19.07
CA GLU A 34 -2.86 -6.92 19.41
C GLU A 34 -2.09 -7.36 18.15
N HIS A 35 -0.76 -7.40 18.25
CA HIS A 35 0.18 -7.88 17.21
C HIS A 35 0.29 -7.04 15.93
N CYS A 36 0.06 -5.73 16.01
CA CYS A 36 0.40 -4.81 14.91
C CYS A 36 1.64 -3.98 15.23
N GLU A 37 2.55 -3.92 14.28
CA GLU A 37 3.73 -3.05 14.33
C GLU A 37 3.47 -1.79 13.50
N LEU A 38 3.75 -0.62 14.08
CA LEU A 38 3.70 0.64 13.35
C LEU A 38 4.97 0.78 12.51
N MET A 39 4.82 0.83 11.20
CA MET A 39 5.93 0.98 10.25
C MET A 39 5.74 2.23 9.38
N GLU A 40 6.86 2.88 9.05
CA GLU A 40 6.90 3.94 8.03
C GLU A 40 7.46 3.34 6.73
N LEU A 41 6.67 3.42 5.65
CA LEU A 41 7.02 2.88 4.34
C LEU A 41 7.17 4.02 3.34
N SER A 42 8.19 3.92 2.50
CA SER A 42 8.38 4.82 1.37
C SER A 42 8.11 4.07 0.07
N TYR A 43 7.31 4.65 -0.82
CA TYR A 43 6.98 4.04 -2.11
C TYR A 43 7.07 5.06 -3.24
N ASN A 44 7.29 4.57 -4.46
CA ASN A 44 7.18 5.37 -5.67
C ASN A 44 5.74 5.24 -6.16
N PRO A 45 4.91 6.31 -6.11
CA PRO A 45 3.57 6.23 -6.66
C PRO A 45 3.65 6.01 -8.18
N PHE A 46 2.76 5.18 -8.70
CA PHE A 46 2.53 5.09 -10.14
C PHE A 46 2.13 6.46 -10.70
N SER A 47 2.52 6.74 -11.93
CA SER A 47 2.03 7.93 -12.61
C SER A 47 0.55 7.76 -12.97
N ASN A 48 -0.19 8.86 -13.14
CA ASN A 48 -1.58 8.79 -13.60
C ASN A 48 -1.71 8.03 -14.93
N LYS A 49 -0.70 8.12 -15.80
CA LYS A 49 -0.64 7.38 -17.05
C LYS A 49 -0.58 5.87 -16.81
N ASP A 50 0.32 5.42 -15.93
CA ASP A 50 0.49 3.99 -15.61
C ASP A 50 -0.77 3.41 -14.94
N ILE A 51 -1.42 4.21 -14.08
CA ILE A 51 -2.68 3.83 -13.44
C ILE A 51 -3.77 3.63 -14.50
N LEU A 52 -3.94 4.59 -15.43
CA LEU A 52 -4.93 4.50 -16.51
C LEU A 52 -4.65 3.33 -17.45
N GLU A 53 -3.38 3.03 -17.73
CA GLU A 53 -2.98 1.89 -18.55
C GLU A 53 -3.30 0.55 -17.87
N CYS A 54 -3.11 0.45 -16.55
CA CYS A 54 -3.48 -0.73 -15.77
C CYS A 54 -4.98 -1.04 -15.90
N PHE A 55 -5.85 -0.04 -15.73
CA PHE A 55 -7.30 -0.22 -15.87
C PHE A 55 -7.73 -0.60 -17.30
N LYS A 56 -7.06 -0.06 -18.32
CA LYS A 56 -7.33 -0.44 -19.73
C LYS A 56 -7.00 -1.90 -20.03
N ASN A 57 -6.03 -2.49 -19.33
CA ASN A 57 -5.65 -3.89 -19.54
C ASN A 57 -6.54 -4.87 -18.76
N SER A 58 -7.20 -4.45 -17.67
CA SER A 58 -8.19 -5.29 -16.98
C SER A 58 -9.49 -5.49 -17.76
N GLU A 59 -9.86 -4.55 -18.63
CA GLU A 59 -11.06 -4.66 -19.48
C GLU A 59 -10.85 -5.57 -20.72
N ARG A 60 -9.62 -5.95 -21.04
CA ARG A 60 -9.30 -6.84 -22.19
C ARG A 60 -9.32 -8.34 -21.84
N LYS A 61 -9.69 -8.70 -20.60
CA LYS A 61 -9.80 -10.10 -20.15
C LYS A 61 -11.24 -10.53 -19.82
N MET A 62 -12.24 -9.89 -20.43
CA MET A 62 -13.61 -10.42 -20.49
C MET A 62 -13.99 -10.77 -21.93
#